data_AF-A0A7J9PEC5-F1
#
_entry.id   AF-A0A7J9PEC5-F1
#
_cell.length_a   1.000
_cell.length_b   1.000
_cell.length_c   1.000
_cell.angle_alpha   90.00
_cell.angle_beta   90.00
_cell.angle_gamma   90.00
#
_symmetry.space_group_name_H-M   'P 1'
#
loop_
_entity.id
_entity.type
_entity.pdbx_description
1 polymer ?
#
loop_
_entity_poly.entity_id
_entity_poly.type
_entity_poly.pdbx_seq_one_letter_code
_entity_poly.pdbx_strand_id
1 'polypeptide(L)'
;MDHLDKIKDMDLNEILGTVWVREFIDLYLKTVFKMEFEEMYTRQMKEDIKNDVLIQFVSFILMCHTPYINPYITRLTNKIGKTIEVPDKMNVWDFIAIASKSHDNDLDLCRFDVHDGWVYFKTKEEKLLVGDTIVRTTLMEHAEKIKKMDIPEIGQDFLRTMDVLFDLKSKIRSRRSRIKLENFDGEIDGEMYPPCIKNIILELETGGSPHHYARRSLVPFLFAAKFNPNLRLFEDDEVKISRATDYATDAELEDFIKDIVDLFKDVRDFNEERTVYYLKNNLGITSEKIMHCEYCKNWKNNGLEYYCTPDVICGRRDVVHPLDYLIVKVKNSQKAEENKK
;
A
#
# COMPACT_ATOMS: atom_id res chain seq x y z
N MET A 1 -15.27 -8.81 26.12
CA MET A 1 -15.78 -7.47 26.45
C MET A 1 -15.15 -6.93 27.74
N ASP A 2 -15.00 -7.74 28.80
CA ASP A 2 -14.40 -7.34 30.11
C ASP A 2 -12.98 -6.73 30.12
N HIS A 3 -12.21 -6.85 29.04
CA HIS A 3 -10.87 -6.26 28.95
C HIS A 3 -10.88 -4.82 28.40
N LEU A 4 -11.91 -4.40 27.67
CA LEU A 4 -11.98 -3.07 27.04
C LEU A 4 -12.32 -1.97 28.06
N ASP A 5 -13.15 -2.29 29.05
CA ASP A 5 -13.47 -1.37 30.15
C ASP A 5 -12.25 -1.00 31.00
N LYS A 6 -11.19 -1.81 30.96
CA LYS A 6 -9.92 -1.52 31.64
C LYS A 6 -9.02 -0.59 30.85
N ILE A 7 -9.26 -0.44 29.53
CA ILE A 7 -8.38 0.30 28.61
C ILE A 7 -8.91 1.72 28.34
N LYS A 8 -10.23 1.93 28.47
CA LYS A 8 -10.90 3.20 28.10
C LYS A 8 -10.39 4.44 28.84
N ASP A 9 -9.87 4.27 30.06
CA ASP A 9 -9.42 5.36 30.93
C ASP A 9 -7.87 5.43 31.03
N MET A 10 -7.14 4.64 30.24
CA MET A 10 -5.68 4.58 30.33
C MET A 10 -5.02 5.74 29.56
N ASP A 11 -4.04 6.40 30.17
CA ASP A 11 -3.19 7.39 29.50
C ASP A 11 -2.13 6.68 28.63
N LEU A 12 -2.14 6.99 27.33
CA LEU A 12 -1.19 6.45 26.37
C LEU A 12 0.27 6.80 26.75
N ASN A 13 0.52 7.96 27.38
CA ASN A 13 1.85 8.31 27.88
C ASN A 13 2.30 7.39 29.02
N GLU A 14 1.42 7.07 29.95
CA GLU A 14 1.73 6.19 31.08
C GLU A 14 2.00 4.76 30.58
N ILE A 15 1.17 4.28 29.65
CA ILE A 15 1.35 2.99 29.00
C ILE A 15 2.69 2.93 28.28
N LEU A 16 2.94 3.87 27.37
CA LEU A 16 4.15 3.89 26.56
C LEU A 16 5.39 4.27 27.37
N GLY A 17 5.27 4.89 28.53
CA GLY A 17 6.36 5.17 29.46
C GLY A 17 6.99 3.88 30.03
N THR A 18 6.23 2.80 30.03
CA THR A 18 6.65 1.50 30.56
C THR A 18 7.52 0.73 29.56
N VAL A 19 8.78 0.43 29.94
CA VAL A 19 9.78 -0.19 29.04
C VAL A 19 9.31 -1.51 28.43
N TRP A 20 8.82 -2.44 29.27
CA TRP A 20 8.39 -3.76 28.80
C TRP A 20 7.21 -3.69 27.83
N VAL A 21 6.33 -2.69 27.97
CA VAL A 21 5.21 -2.47 27.04
C VAL A 21 5.75 -2.13 25.65
N ARG A 22 6.73 -1.22 25.56
CA ARG A 22 7.35 -0.85 24.27
C ARG A 22 8.06 -2.04 23.62
N GLU A 23 8.77 -2.85 24.40
CA GLU A 23 9.41 -4.08 23.92
C GLU A 23 8.39 -5.10 23.40
N PHE A 24 7.25 -5.23 24.08
CA PHE A 24 6.21 -6.17 23.68
C PHE A 24 5.44 -5.68 22.45
N ILE A 25 5.22 -4.37 22.31
CA ILE A 25 4.69 -3.76 21.08
C ILE A 25 5.64 -4.02 19.90
N ASP A 26 6.94 -3.79 20.06
CA ASP A 26 7.94 -4.07 19.02
C ASP A 26 7.90 -5.56 18.61
N LEU A 27 7.91 -6.47 19.58
CA LEU A 27 7.86 -7.91 19.32
C LEU A 27 6.55 -8.33 18.63
N TYR A 28 5.43 -7.76 19.07
CA TYR A 28 4.13 -8.00 18.47
C TYR A 28 4.10 -7.52 17.01
N LEU A 29 4.62 -6.32 16.73
CA LEU A 29 4.67 -5.77 15.39
C LEU A 29 5.59 -6.58 14.47
N LYS A 30 6.78 -6.97 14.93
CA LYS A 30 7.65 -7.92 14.20
C LYS A 30 6.93 -9.22 13.86
N THR A 31 6.07 -9.71 14.76
CA THR A 31 5.22 -10.88 14.52
C THR A 31 4.18 -10.64 13.43
N VAL A 32 3.45 -9.53 13.50
CA VAL A 32 2.48 -9.15 12.46
C VAL A 32 3.20 -9.01 11.12
N PHE A 33 4.36 -8.35 11.12
CA PHE A 33 5.18 -8.11 9.93
C PHE A 33 6.05 -9.29 9.50
N LYS A 34 5.96 -10.45 10.17
CA LYS A 34 6.74 -11.67 9.86
C LYS A 34 8.25 -11.41 9.74
N MET A 35 8.78 -10.53 10.60
CA MET A 35 10.20 -10.20 10.64
C MET A 35 10.96 -11.23 11.48
N GLU A 36 12.27 -11.34 11.24
CA GLU A 36 13.14 -12.19 12.05
C GLU A 36 13.29 -11.65 13.48
N PHE A 37 13.52 -12.55 14.43
CA PHE A 37 13.62 -12.26 15.86
C PHE A 37 14.98 -12.67 16.39
N GLU A 38 15.49 -11.92 17.37
CA GLU A 38 16.50 -12.48 18.27
C GLU A 38 15.87 -13.62 19.10
N GLU A 39 16.59 -14.72 19.31
CA GLU A 39 16.10 -15.96 19.96
C GLU A 39 15.79 -15.80 21.46
N MET A 40 15.86 -14.59 22.01
CA MET A 40 15.82 -14.32 23.44
C MET A 40 14.43 -14.53 24.10
N TYR A 41 13.35 -14.64 23.31
CA TYR A 41 11.98 -14.81 23.82
C TYR A 41 11.45 -16.23 23.68
N THR A 42 10.91 -16.77 24.78
CA THR A 42 10.29 -18.11 24.79
C THR A 42 9.06 -18.18 23.90
N ARG A 43 8.73 -19.38 23.40
CA ARG A 43 7.52 -19.62 22.59
C ARG A 43 6.24 -19.21 23.33
N GLN A 44 6.17 -19.48 24.64
CA GLN A 44 5.03 -19.12 25.48
C GLN A 44 4.84 -17.59 25.54
N MET A 45 5.90 -16.83 25.80
CA MET A 45 5.83 -15.37 25.83
C MET A 45 5.36 -14.79 24.48
N LYS A 46 5.81 -15.37 23.35
CA LYS A 46 5.34 -14.96 22.02
C LYS A 46 3.85 -15.22 21.81
N GLU A 47 3.31 -16.29 22.38
CA GLU A 47 1.87 -16.59 22.33
C GLU A 47 1.05 -15.68 23.26
N ASP A 48 1.57 -15.38 24.45
CA ASP A 48 0.92 -14.47 25.40
C ASP A 48 0.81 -13.06 24.82
N ILE A 49 1.90 -12.53 24.25
CA ILE A 49 1.94 -11.20 23.60
C ILE A 49 1.02 -11.15 22.38
N LYS A 50 0.93 -12.23 21.60
CA LYS A 50 0.02 -12.31 20.45
C LYS A 50 -1.45 -12.19 20.83
N ASN A 51 -1.80 -12.49 22.08
CA ASN A 51 -3.16 -12.50 22.61
C ASN A 51 -3.42 -11.35 23.59
N ASP A 52 -2.42 -10.53 23.88
CA ASP A 52 -2.56 -9.38 24.78
C ASP A 52 -3.35 -8.25 24.10
N VAL A 53 -4.54 -7.97 24.64
CA VAL A 53 -5.49 -6.98 24.09
C VAL A 53 -4.93 -5.56 24.18
N LEU A 54 -4.20 -5.22 25.25
CA LEU A 54 -3.63 -3.89 25.43
C LEU A 54 -2.53 -3.67 24.39
N ILE A 55 -1.63 -4.64 24.23
CA ILE A 55 -0.54 -4.55 23.23
C ILE A 55 -1.11 -4.44 21.82
N GLN A 56 -2.13 -5.24 21.46
CA GLN A 56 -2.80 -5.13 20.16
C GLN A 56 -3.45 -3.76 19.94
N PHE A 57 -4.17 -3.26 20.94
CA PHE A 57 -4.87 -1.97 20.86
C PHE A 57 -3.91 -0.80 20.71
N VAL A 58 -2.87 -0.74 21.54
CA VAL A 58 -1.85 0.32 21.48
C VAL A 58 -1.05 0.23 20.18
N SER A 59 -0.71 -0.99 19.74
CA SER A 59 -0.07 -1.20 18.44
C SER A 59 -0.93 -0.64 17.31
N PHE A 60 -2.24 -0.95 17.28
CA PHE A 60 -3.13 -0.41 16.26
C PHE A 60 -3.20 1.12 16.27
N ILE A 61 -3.30 1.75 17.45
CA ILE A 61 -3.24 3.22 17.59
C ILE A 61 -1.96 3.75 16.97
N LEU A 62 -0.80 3.24 17.36
CA LEU A 62 0.49 3.69 16.84
C LEU A 62 0.55 3.52 15.32
N MET A 63 0.17 2.35 14.79
CA MET A 63 0.20 2.06 13.36
C MET A 63 -0.70 3.00 12.56
N CYS A 64 -1.81 3.50 13.11
CA CYS A 64 -2.69 4.46 12.42
C CYS A 64 -1.97 5.75 12.02
N HIS A 65 -0.91 6.13 12.75
CA HIS A 65 -0.11 7.33 12.48
C HIS A 65 1.14 7.03 11.65
N THR A 66 1.20 5.84 11.05
CA THR A 66 2.30 5.44 10.17
C THR A 66 1.78 5.16 8.76
N PRO A 67 2.66 5.24 7.74
CA PRO A 67 2.35 4.76 6.40
C PRO A 67 2.00 3.26 6.32
N TYR A 68 2.29 2.48 7.37
CA TYR A 68 2.11 1.03 7.40
C TYR A 68 0.74 0.56 7.93
N ILE A 69 -0.21 1.47 8.15
CA ILE A 69 -1.55 1.13 8.64
C ILE A 69 -2.28 0.13 7.73
N ASN A 70 -2.30 0.36 6.42
CA ASN A 70 -2.98 -0.54 5.47
C ASN A 70 -2.39 -1.96 5.46
N PRO A 71 -1.06 -2.12 5.42
CA PRO A 71 -0.41 -3.42 5.57
C PRO A 71 -0.72 -4.08 6.91
N TYR A 72 -0.66 -3.32 8.00
CA TYR A 72 -0.99 -3.80 9.33
C TYR A 72 -2.43 -4.31 9.39
N ILE A 73 -3.41 -3.54 8.91
CA ILE A 73 -4.82 -3.95 8.79
C ILE A 73 -4.95 -5.21 7.94
N THR A 74 -4.29 -5.28 6.79
CA THR A 74 -4.38 -6.46 5.90
C THR A 74 -3.91 -7.73 6.60
N ARG A 75 -2.80 -7.64 7.35
CA ARG A 75 -2.27 -8.78 8.10
C ARG A 75 -3.13 -9.16 9.31
N LEU A 76 -3.70 -8.18 9.99
CA LEU A 76 -4.70 -8.43 11.03
C LEU A 76 -5.96 -9.10 10.46
N THR A 77 -6.49 -8.60 9.35
CA THR A 77 -7.63 -9.19 8.64
C THR A 77 -7.35 -10.64 8.29
N ASN A 78 -6.19 -10.95 7.71
CA ASN A 78 -5.83 -12.34 7.39
C ASN A 78 -5.76 -13.28 8.61
N LYS A 79 -5.51 -12.72 9.81
CA LYS A 79 -5.47 -13.46 11.09
C LYS A 79 -6.88 -13.58 11.71
N ILE A 80 -7.65 -12.49 11.74
CA ILE A 80 -8.92 -12.35 12.47
C ILE A 80 -10.12 -12.72 11.60
N GLY A 81 -10.14 -12.35 10.32
CA GLY A 81 -11.28 -12.55 9.43
C GLY A 81 -11.64 -14.02 9.23
N LYS A 82 -10.65 -14.92 9.30
CA LYS A 82 -10.87 -16.38 9.34
C LYS A 82 -11.62 -16.89 10.57
N THR A 83 -11.66 -16.10 11.64
CA THR A 83 -12.38 -16.43 12.89
C THR A 83 -13.76 -15.79 12.97
N ILE A 84 -14.09 -14.88 12.04
CA ILE A 84 -15.42 -14.28 11.98
C ILE A 84 -16.41 -15.30 11.43
N GLU A 85 -17.45 -15.57 12.21
CA GLU A 85 -18.55 -16.40 11.78
C GLU A 85 -19.50 -15.57 10.92
N VAL A 86 -19.50 -15.84 9.61
CA VAL A 86 -20.44 -15.25 8.65
C VAL A 86 -21.63 -16.20 8.48
N PRO A 87 -22.88 -15.72 8.66
CA PRO A 87 -24.08 -16.55 8.51
C PRO A 87 -24.18 -17.11 7.07
N ASP A 88 -25.03 -18.13 6.85
CA ASP A 88 -25.26 -18.69 5.50
C ASP A 88 -25.89 -17.69 4.51
N LYS A 89 -26.54 -16.65 5.04
CA LYS A 89 -27.16 -15.59 4.26
C LYS A 89 -27.12 -14.25 4.99
N MET A 90 -27.17 -13.17 4.24
CA MET A 90 -27.17 -11.79 4.73
C MET A 90 -28.25 -10.98 4.02
N ASN A 91 -28.84 -9.99 4.69
CA ASN A 91 -29.78 -9.09 4.03
C ASN A 91 -29.05 -8.33 2.91
N VAL A 92 -29.71 -8.14 1.76
CA VAL A 92 -29.09 -7.50 0.59
C VAL A 92 -28.54 -6.10 0.89
N TRP A 93 -29.20 -5.35 1.78
CA TRP A 93 -28.78 -3.99 2.13
C TRP A 93 -27.55 -3.99 3.03
N ASP A 94 -27.45 -4.94 3.97
CA ASP A 94 -26.27 -5.11 4.82
C ASP A 94 -25.05 -5.53 3.97
N PHE A 95 -25.26 -6.45 3.01
CA PHE A 95 -24.22 -6.87 2.08
C PHE A 95 -23.72 -5.69 1.24
N ILE A 96 -24.63 -4.91 0.63
CA ILE A 96 -24.26 -3.72 -0.16
C ILE A 96 -23.51 -2.69 0.70
N ALA A 97 -23.92 -2.48 1.95
CA ALA A 97 -23.26 -1.56 2.86
C ALA A 97 -21.81 -1.97 3.18
N ILE A 98 -21.52 -3.26 3.22
CA ILE A 98 -20.17 -3.81 3.41
C ILE A 98 -19.38 -3.74 2.09
N ALA A 99 -19.96 -4.25 0.99
CA ALA A 99 -19.32 -4.33 -0.32
C ALA A 99 -18.96 -2.95 -0.88
N SER A 100 -19.83 -1.95 -0.73
CA SER A 100 -19.56 -0.59 -1.21
C SER A 100 -18.35 0.08 -0.55
N LYS A 101 -17.96 -0.36 0.64
CA LYS A 101 -16.78 0.17 1.36
C LYS A 101 -15.48 -0.56 1.01
N SER A 102 -15.56 -1.79 0.48
CA SER A 102 -14.39 -2.63 0.23
C SER A 102 -13.62 -2.24 -1.03
N HIS A 103 -14.33 -1.70 -2.03
CA HIS A 103 -13.84 -1.52 -3.40
C HIS A 103 -13.33 -2.84 -4.03
N ASP A 104 -13.83 -3.98 -3.56
CA ASP A 104 -13.48 -5.30 -4.03
C ASP A 104 -14.55 -5.80 -5.01
N ASN A 105 -14.19 -5.93 -6.29
CA ASN A 105 -15.09 -6.40 -7.35
C ASN A 105 -15.52 -7.86 -7.15
N ASP A 106 -14.83 -8.62 -6.30
CA ASP A 106 -15.27 -9.97 -5.95
C ASP A 106 -16.53 -9.96 -5.09
N LEU A 107 -16.88 -8.81 -4.50
CA LEU A 107 -18.12 -8.56 -3.77
C LEU A 107 -19.24 -7.94 -4.63
N ASP A 108 -19.09 -7.89 -5.96
CA ASP A 108 -20.16 -7.45 -6.84
C ASP A 108 -21.41 -8.32 -6.65
N LEU A 109 -22.56 -7.69 -6.39
CA LEU A 109 -23.81 -8.39 -6.06
C LEU A 109 -24.22 -9.42 -7.12
N CYS A 110 -23.88 -9.17 -8.39
CA CYS A 110 -24.18 -10.09 -9.50
C CYS A 110 -23.42 -11.42 -9.45
N ARG A 111 -22.40 -11.53 -8.58
CA ARG A 111 -21.62 -12.74 -8.36
C ARG A 111 -22.21 -13.67 -7.31
N PHE A 112 -23.24 -13.22 -6.59
CA PHE A 112 -23.87 -13.98 -5.51
C PHE A 112 -25.28 -14.39 -5.89
N ASP A 113 -25.78 -15.44 -5.25
CA ASP A 113 -27.18 -15.81 -5.35
C ASP A 113 -28.02 -14.87 -4.49
N VAL A 114 -28.91 -14.14 -5.14
CA VAL A 114 -29.80 -13.19 -4.48
C VAL A 114 -31.23 -13.59 -4.74
N HIS A 115 -31.99 -13.85 -3.68
CA HIS A 115 -33.42 -14.07 -3.77
C HIS A 115 -34.13 -13.57 -2.51
N ASP A 116 -35.35 -13.07 -2.67
CA ASP A 116 -36.23 -12.59 -1.59
C ASP A 116 -35.59 -11.56 -0.64
N GLY A 117 -34.67 -10.73 -1.15
CA GLY A 117 -33.97 -9.71 -0.37
C GLY A 117 -32.77 -10.22 0.44
N TRP A 118 -32.29 -11.43 0.16
CA TRP A 118 -31.15 -12.06 0.82
C TRP A 118 -30.06 -12.44 -0.17
N VAL A 119 -28.82 -12.27 0.24
CA VAL A 119 -27.61 -12.78 -0.42
C VAL A 119 -27.23 -14.09 0.26
N TYR A 120 -27.07 -15.15 -0.51
CA TYR A 120 -26.73 -16.49 -0.01
C TYR A 120 -25.27 -16.80 -0.30
N PHE A 121 -24.56 -17.34 0.70
CA PHE A 121 -23.18 -17.76 0.57
C PHE A 121 -23.12 -19.29 0.48
N LYS A 122 -22.87 -19.79 -0.73
CA LYS A 122 -22.77 -21.21 -1.06
C LYS A 122 -21.43 -21.81 -0.65
N THR A 123 -20.37 -21.01 -0.67
CA THR A 123 -19.01 -21.50 -0.44
C THR A 123 -18.39 -20.93 0.82
N LYS A 124 -17.41 -21.66 1.37
CA LYS A 124 -16.59 -21.17 2.47
C LYS A 124 -15.76 -19.95 2.04
N GLU A 125 -15.36 -19.89 0.78
CA GLU A 125 -14.56 -18.80 0.21
C GLU A 125 -15.34 -17.48 0.19
N GLU A 126 -16.60 -17.51 -0.22
CA GLU A 126 -17.51 -16.35 -0.15
C GLU A 126 -17.66 -15.83 1.28
N LYS A 127 -17.85 -16.74 2.24
CA LYS A 127 -17.95 -16.36 3.67
C LYS A 127 -16.65 -15.75 4.19
N LEU A 128 -15.50 -16.32 3.82
CA LEU A 128 -14.20 -15.76 4.19
C LEU A 128 -14.00 -14.37 3.58
N LEU A 129 -14.33 -14.19 2.30
CA LEU A 129 -14.27 -12.90 1.61
C LEU A 129 -15.10 -11.83 2.33
N VAL A 130 -16.35 -12.16 2.68
CA VAL A 130 -17.24 -11.25 3.42
C VAL A 130 -16.70 -10.98 4.83
N GLY A 131 -16.27 -12.02 5.55
CA GLY A 131 -15.73 -11.89 6.91
C GLY A 131 -14.47 -11.02 6.95
N ASP A 132 -13.55 -11.22 6.02
CA ASP A 132 -12.35 -10.40 5.87
C ASP A 132 -12.70 -8.96 5.55
N THR A 133 -13.72 -8.74 4.72
CA THR A 133 -14.19 -7.40 4.35
C THR A 133 -14.81 -6.67 5.55
N ILE A 134 -15.62 -7.35 6.36
CA ILE A 134 -16.19 -6.79 7.60
C ILE A 134 -15.05 -6.32 8.51
N VAL A 135 -14.04 -7.16 8.76
CA VAL A 135 -12.91 -6.80 9.63
C VAL A 135 -12.13 -5.63 9.04
N ARG A 136 -11.77 -5.70 7.75
CA ARG A 136 -10.97 -4.66 7.08
C ARG A 136 -11.68 -3.32 7.11
N THR A 137 -12.94 -3.26 6.68
CA THR A 137 -13.73 -2.01 6.64
C THR A 137 -13.91 -1.43 8.03
N THR A 138 -14.19 -2.28 9.03
CA THR A 138 -14.29 -1.85 10.44
C THR A 138 -12.97 -1.25 10.92
N LEU A 139 -11.84 -1.91 10.69
CA LEU A 139 -10.53 -1.40 11.10
C LEU A 139 -10.19 -0.09 10.38
N MET A 140 -10.48 0.02 9.08
CA MET A 140 -10.24 1.26 8.32
C MET A 140 -11.06 2.43 8.88
N GLU A 141 -12.34 2.23 9.19
CA GLU A 141 -13.19 3.27 9.79
C GLU A 141 -12.66 3.76 11.15
N HIS A 142 -12.14 2.84 11.97
CA HIS A 142 -11.51 3.22 13.24
C HIS A 142 -10.18 3.94 13.02
N ALA A 143 -9.36 3.48 12.07
CA ALA A 143 -8.10 4.11 11.74
C ALA A 143 -8.30 5.57 11.28
N GLU A 144 -9.31 5.85 10.46
CA GLU A 144 -9.62 7.22 10.01
C GLU A 144 -10.06 8.16 11.15
N LYS A 145 -10.65 7.61 12.22
CA LYS A 145 -10.96 8.38 13.43
C LYS A 145 -9.70 8.64 14.25
N ILE A 146 -8.88 7.60 14.46
CA ILE A 146 -7.66 7.66 15.26
C ILE A 146 -6.62 8.59 14.64
N LYS A 147 -6.44 8.55 13.31
CA LYS A 147 -5.51 9.43 12.57
C LYS A 147 -5.70 10.93 12.84
N LYS A 148 -6.91 11.34 13.20
CA LYS A 148 -7.27 12.75 13.49
C LYS A 148 -6.95 13.16 14.92
N MET A 149 -6.57 12.22 15.77
CA MET A 149 -6.19 12.45 17.16
C MET A 149 -4.69 12.73 17.24
N ASP A 150 -4.25 13.57 18.17
CA ASP A 150 -2.83 13.77 18.38
C ASP A 150 -2.22 12.59 19.14
N ILE A 151 -1.03 12.15 18.70
CA ILE A 151 -0.22 11.19 19.45
C ILE A 151 0.73 11.95 20.39
N PRO A 152 0.85 11.53 21.67
CA PRO A 152 1.81 12.10 22.61
C PRO A 152 3.27 11.98 22.16
N GLU A 153 4.15 12.83 22.69
CA GLU A 153 5.57 12.90 22.32
C GLU A 153 6.31 11.54 22.43
N ILE A 154 6.09 10.79 23.52
CA ILE A 154 6.66 9.44 23.69
C ILE A 154 6.23 8.49 22.55
N GLY A 155 4.97 8.61 22.09
CA GLY A 155 4.49 7.84 20.95
C GLY A 155 5.18 8.24 19.66
N GLN A 156 5.40 9.53 19.44
CA GLN A 156 6.13 10.01 18.26
C GLN A 156 7.58 9.51 18.23
N ASP A 157 8.27 9.52 19.37
CA ASP A 157 9.63 9.01 19.47
C ASP A 157 9.69 7.50 19.22
N PHE A 158 8.74 6.74 19.77
CA PHE A 158 8.63 5.31 19.48
C PHE A 158 8.40 5.03 17.99
N LEU A 159 7.52 5.79 17.34
CA LEU A 159 7.28 5.67 15.88
C LEU A 159 8.55 5.94 15.06
N ARG A 160 9.34 6.96 15.43
CA ARG A 160 10.62 7.24 14.77
C ARG A 160 11.60 6.08 14.89
N THR A 161 11.66 5.42 16.05
CA THR A 161 12.49 4.20 16.22
C THR A 161 11.97 3.06 15.36
N MET A 162 10.66 2.86 15.29
CA MET A 162 10.06 1.82 14.46
C MET A 162 10.29 2.02 12.96
N ASP A 163 10.23 3.25 12.46
CA ASP A 163 10.55 3.57 11.06
C ASP A 163 11.96 3.13 10.66
N VAL A 164 12.92 3.19 11.60
CA VAL A 164 14.27 2.67 11.41
C VAL A 164 14.26 1.14 11.44
N LEU A 165 13.52 0.51 12.35
CA LEU A 165 13.46 -0.95 12.52
C LEU A 165 12.79 -1.67 11.35
N PHE A 166 11.74 -1.10 10.75
CA PHE A 166 11.10 -1.69 9.58
C PHE A 166 11.99 -1.64 8.32
N ASP A 167 13.14 -0.95 8.38
CA ASP A 167 14.19 -0.86 7.35
C ASP A 167 13.63 -0.65 5.93
N LEU A 168 12.53 0.09 5.82
CA LEU A 168 11.83 0.26 4.56
C LEU A 168 12.54 1.23 3.61
N LYS A 169 13.38 2.12 4.17
CA LYS A 169 14.30 2.93 3.38
C LYS A 169 15.33 2.06 2.63
N SER A 170 15.79 0.94 3.17
CA SER A 170 16.76 0.08 2.46
C SER A 170 16.09 -0.72 1.34
N LYS A 171 14.85 -1.18 1.54
CA LYS A 171 14.05 -1.89 0.52
C LYS A 171 13.66 -0.99 -0.65
N ILE A 172 13.13 0.22 -0.38
CA ILE A 172 12.86 1.24 -1.40
C ILE A 172 14.13 1.59 -2.19
N ARG A 173 15.29 1.68 -1.50
CA ARG A 173 16.61 1.96 -2.10
C ARG A 173 17.16 0.82 -2.97
N SER A 174 16.74 -0.42 -2.71
CA SER A 174 17.29 -1.61 -3.36
C SER A 174 16.74 -1.89 -4.76
N ARG A 175 15.53 -1.40 -5.09
CA ARG A 175 14.97 -1.51 -6.45
C ARG A 175 15.51 -0.37 -7.32
N ARG A 176 16.77 -0.52 -7.74
CA ARG A 176 17.38 0.37 -8.73
C ARG A 176 16.90 -0.02 -10.13
N SER A 177 16.12 0.86 -10.75
CA SER A 177 15.95 0.80 -12.20
C SER A 177 17.09 1.57 -12.86
N ARG A 178 17.85 0.93 -13.77
CA ARG A 178 18.73 1.64 -14.71
C ARG A 178 17.84 2.41 -15.67
N ILE A 179 17.91 3.73 -15.60
CA ILE A 179 17.08 4.62 -16.42
C ILE A 179 18.03 5.38 -17.35
N LYS A 180 17.76 5.32 -18.65
CA LYS A 180 18.42 6.20 -19.62
C LYS A 180 17.52 7.39 -19.84
N LEU A 181 17.85 8.48 -19.18
CA LEU A 181 17.28 9.79 -19.49
C LEU A 181 18.16 10.43 -20.56
N GLU A 182 17.60 11.15 -21.53
CA GLU A 182 18.41 12.01 -22.40
C GLU A 182 19.26 12.94 -21.52
N ASN A 183 20.58 12.76 -21.55
CA ASN A 183 21.59 13.46 -20.72
C ASN A 183 21.66 13.06 -19.23
N PHE A 184 21.18 11.87 -18.83
CA PHE A 184 21.49 11.29 -17.52
C PHE A 184 21.81 9.79 -17.66
N ASP A 185 23.09 9.47 -17.43
CA ASP A 185 23.64 8.11 -17.47
C ASP A 185 23.58 7.38 -16.11
N GLY A 186 22.90 7.98 -15.11
CA GLY A 186 22.81 7.43 -13.75
C GLY A 186 21.66 6.43 -13.55
N GLU A 187 21.71 5.68 -12.46
CA GLU A 187 20.59 4.86 -12.00
C GLU A 187 19.57 5.74 -11.27
N ILE A 188 18.29 5.66 -11.65
CA ILE A 188 17.23 6.26 -10.83
C ILE A 188 16.91 5.27 -9.72
N ASP A 189 17.27 5.69 -8.53
CA ASP A 189 16.90 5.05 -7.27
C ASP A 189 15.41 5.29 -6.98
N GLY A 190 14.73 4.32 -6.37
CA GLY A 190 13.38 4.47 -5.85
C GLY A 190 13.25 5.64 -4.87
N GLU A 191 14.37 6.08 -4.25
CA GLU A 191 14.41 7.31 -3.45
C GLU A 191 14.10 8.60 -4.24
N MET A 192 14.25 8.58 -5.56
CA MET A 192 13.90 9.72 -6.41
C MET A 192 12.43 9.76 -6.80
N TYR A 193 11.65 8.71 -6.51
CA TYR A 193 10.23 8.68 -6.83
C TYR A 193 9.43 9.67 -5.97
N PRO A 194 8.30 10.18 -6.49
CA PRO A 194 7.42 11.04 -5.71
C PRO A 194 6.81 10.27 -4.53
N PRO A 195 6.44 10.97 -3.42
CA PRO A 195 5.86 10.35 -2.23
C PRO A 195 4.67 9.42 -2.56
N CYS A 196 3.84 9.83 -3.50
CA CYS A 196 2.66 9.07 -3.91
C CYS A 196 2.97 7.70 -4.51
N ILE A 197 4.02 7.60 -5.34
CA ILE A 197 4.47 6.32 -5.90
C ILE A 197 5.17 5.48 -4.84
N LYS A 198 6.00 6.10 -3.99
CA LYS A 198 6.66 5.41 -2.87
C LYS A 198 5.64 4.74 -1.95
N ASN A 199 4.54 5.42 -1.63
CA ASN A 199 3.50 4.88 -0.76
C ASN A 199 2.76 3.69 -1.39
N ILE A 200 2.58 3.66 -2.72
CA ILE A 200 1.99 2.49 -3.41
C ILE A 200 2.96 1.31 -3.37
N ILE A 201 4.24 1.53 -3.68
CA ILE A 201 5.28 0.49 -3.62
C ILE A 201 5.38 -0.07 -2.20
N LEU A 202 5.40 0.81 -1.21
CA LEU A 202 5.42 0.46 0.20
C LEU A 202 4.24 -0.45 0.55
N GLU A 203 3.02 -0.12 0.11
CA GLU A 203 1.85 -0.97 0.36
C GLU A 203 1.99 -2.34 -0.32
N LEU A 204 2.54 -2.44 -1.53
CA LEU A 204 2.80 -3.72 -2.20
C LEU A 204 3.83 -4.57 -1.41
N GLU A 205 4.98 -3.99 -1.06
CA GLU A 205 6.09 -4.69 -0.39
C GLU A 205 5.75 -5.20 1.01
N THR A 206 4.83 -4.52 1.67
CA THR A 206 4.41 -4.87 3.03
C THR A 206 3.22 -5.86 3.03
N GLY A 207 2.77 -6.27 1.83
CA GLY A 207 1.73 -7.25 1.58
C GLY A 207 0.30 -6.70 1.60
N GLY A 208 0.16 -5.38 1.46
CA GLY A 208 -1.11 -4.73 1.18
C GLY A 208 -1.59 -4.99 -0.24
N SER A 209 -2.72 -4.39 -0.59
CA SER A 209 -3.39 -4.62 -1.87
C SER A 209 -3.86 -3.26 -2.39
N PRO A 210 -2.99 -2.52 -3.10
CA PRO A 210 -3.35 -1.18 -3.57
C PRO A 210 -4.57 -1.23 -4.48
N HIS A 211 -5.37 -0.18 -4.42
CA HIS A 211 -6.58 -0.07 -5.24
C HIS A 211 -6.25 -0.15 -6.75
N HIS A 212 -7.22 -0.60 -7.56
CA HIS A 212 -7.03 -0.79 -9.01
C HIS A 212 -6.44 0.46 -9.71
N TYR A 213 -6.93 1.67 -9.41
CA TYR A 213 -6.37 2.91 -9.97
C TYR A 213 -4.92 3.19 -9.55
N ALA A 214 -4.53 2.77 -8.34
CA ALA A 214 -3.17 2.95 -7.82
C ALA A 214 -2.21 2.02 -8.57
N ARG A 215 -2.58 0.74 -8.70
CA ARG A 215 -1.86 -0.22 -9.54
C ARG A 215 -1.77 0.28 -10.99
N ARG A 216 -2.86 0.82 -11.53
CA ARG A 216 -2.94 1.32 -12.93
C ARG A 216 -2.06 2.53 -13.17
N SER A 217 -1.87 3.38 -12.17
CA SER A 217 -0.97 4.54 -12.26
C SER A 217 0.50 4.17 -12.06
N LEU A 218 0.76 3.18 -11.19
CA LEU A 218 2.10 2.73 -10.84
C LEU A 218 2.84 2.11 -12.03
N VAL A 219 2.19 1.18 -12.74
CA VAL A 219 2.87 0.40 -13.81
C VAL A 219 3.36 1.31 -14.95
N PRO A 220 2.52 2.19 -15.53
CA PRO A 220 2.97 3.16 -16.53
C PRO A 220 3.98 4.17 -15.99
N PHE A 221 3.87 4.58 -14.71
CA PHE A 221 4.88 5.43 -14.09
C PHE A 221 6.25 4.74 -14.07
N LEU A 222 6.34 3.50 -13.61
CA LEU A 222 7.60 2.76 -13.52
C LEU A 222 8.17 2.48 -14.92
N PHE A 223 7.32 2.21 -15.91
CA PHE A 223 7.73 2.06 -17.29
C PHE A 223 8.32 3.36 -17.84
N ALA A 224 7.57 4.47 -17.73
CA ALA A 224 8.01 5.77 -18.19
C ALA A 224 9.27 6.22 -17.45
N ALA A 225 9.33 6.03 -16.13
CA ALA A 225 10.54 6.24 -15.38
C ALA A 225 11.70 5.47 -16.04
N LYS A 226 11.57 4.16 -16.31
CA LYS A 226 12.66 3.32 -16.85
C LYS A 226 13.12 3.71 -18.25
N PHE A 227 12.19 3.95 -19.16
CA PHE A 227 12.49 4.06 -20.60
C PHE A 227 12.37 5.48 -21.15
N ASN A 228 11.44 6.30 -20.65
CA ASN A 228 11.25 7.67 -21.10
C ASN A 228 10.41 8.50 -20.10
N PRO A 229 11.01 9.23 -19.15
CA PRO A 229 10.23 9.99 -18.18
C PRO A 229 9.65 11.30 -18.74
N ASN A 230 10.06 11.69 -19.96
CA ASN A 230 9.42 12.76 -20.73
C ASN A 230 8.17 12.25 -21.46
N LEU A 231 7.83 10.96 -21.35
CA LEU A 231 6.60 10.44 -21.91
C LEU A 231 5.40 11.22 -21.34
N ARG A 232 4.69 11.93 -22.22
CA ARG A 232 3.45 12.62 -21.92
C ARG A 232 2.35 12.00 -22.77
N LEU A 233 1.19 11.82 -22.16
CA LEU A 233 0.01 11.25 -22.82
C LEU A 233 -0.76 12.30 -23.59
N PHE A 234 -0.51 13.57 -23.26
CA PHE A 234 -1.10 14.73 -23.90
C PHE A 234 0.03 15.65 -24.35
N GLU A 235 0.11 15.88 -25.66
CA GLU A 235 0.90 16.94 -26.29
C GLU A 235 -0.11 17.84 -27.03
N ASP A 236 -0.08 19.15 -26.80
CA ASP A 236 -0.96 20.12 -27.46
C ASP A 236 -2.47 19.79 -27.41
N ASP A 237 -2.94 19.32 -26.24
CA ASP A 237 -4.33 18.86 -26.00
C ASP A 237 -4.78 17.63 -26.81
N GLU A 238 -3.89 16.99 -27.57
CA GLU A 238 -4.14 15.74 -28.26
C GLU A 238 -3.63 14.53 -27.47
N VAL A 239 -4.45 13.47 -27.43
CA VAL A 239 -4.07 12.20 -26.82
C VAL A 239 -3.08 11.49 -27.74
N LYS A 240 -1.83 11.35 -27.29
CA LYS A 240 -0.85 10.52 -27.97
C LYS A 240 -1.00 9.08 -27.49
N ILE A 241 -1.40 8.18 -28.39
CA ILE A 241 -1.42 6.74 -28.11
C ILE A 241 0.04 6.27 -28.06
N SER A 242 0.56 6.05 -26.86
CA SER A 242 1.89 5.49 -26.63
C SER A 242 1.79 4.06 -26.10
N ARG A 243 2.40 3.09 -26.82
CA ARG A 243 2.54 1.69 -26.39
C ARG A 243 3.95 1.44 -25.86
N ALA A 244 4.10 0.49 -24.95
CA ALA A 244 5.42 0.15 -24.41
C ALA A 244 6.40 -0.36 -25.49
N THR A 245 5.87 -1.04 -26.51
CA THR A 245 6.62 -1.52 -27.69
C THR A 245 7.26 -0.42 -28.53
N ASP A 246 6.80 0.84 -28.37
CA ASP A 246 7.35 1.98 -29.10
C ASP A 246 8.66 2.49 -28.46
N TYR A 247 8.96 2.07 -27.22
CA TYR A 247 10.08 2.59 -26.41
C TYR A 247 11.04 1.52 -25.89
N ALA A 248 10.68 0.23 -25.98
CA ALA A 248 11.47 -0.87 -25.45
C ALA A 248 11.34 -2.12 -26.35
N THR A 249 12.41 -2.90 -26.41
CA THR A 249 12.44 -4.20 -27.10
C THR A 249 11.66 -5.27 -26.33
N ASP A 250 11.25 -6.35 -27.00
CA ASP A 250 10.51 -7.45 -26.36
C ASP A 250 11.28 -8.03 -25.15
N ALA A 251 12.59 -8.18 -25.26
CA ALA A 251 13.43 -8.66 -24.15
C ALA A 251 13.45 -7.69 -22.97
N GLU A 252 13.55 -6.38 -23.22
CA GLU A 252 13.50 -5.36 -22.16
C GLU A 252 12.11 -5.29 -21.50
N LEU A 253 11.05 -5.54 -22.26
CA LEU A 253 9.68 -5.62 -21.76
C LEU A 253 9.47 -6.86 -20.90
N GLU A 254 10.00 -8.02 -21.29
CA GLU A 254 9.94 -9.24 -20.48
C GLU A 254 10.67 -9.07 -19.14
N ASP A 255 11.88 -8.51 -19.16
CA ASP A 255 12.64 -8.21 -17.94
C ASP A 255 11.90 -7.19 -17.06
N PHE A 256 11.34 -6.13 -17.66
CA PHE A 256 10.54 -5.17 -16.91
C PHE A 256 9.30 -5.82 -16.27
N ILE A 257 8.56 -6.65 -17.02
CA ILE A 257 7.38 -7.35 -16.49
C ILE A 257 7.78 -8.23 -15.32
N LYS A 258 8.89 -8.96 -15.41
CA LYS A 258 9.39 -9.81 -14.33
C LYS A 258 9.72 -8.98 -13.07
N ASP A 259 10.42 -7.86 -13.22
CA ASP A 259 10.73 -6.94 -12.12
C ASP A 259 9.44 -6.47 -11.40
N ILE A 260 8.39 -6.16 -12.19
CA ILE A 260 7.11 -5.72 -11.62
C ILE A 260 6.33 -6.90 -11.01
N VAL A 261 6.35 -8.10 -11.58
CA VAL A 261 5.74 -9.29 -10.96
C VAL A 261 6.35 -9.56 -9.58
N ASP A 262 7.67 -9.43 -9.46
CA ASP A 262 8.39 -9.57 -8.18
C ASP A 262 7.99 -8.50 -7.15
N LEU A 263 7.50 -7.34 -7.60
CA LEU A 263 6.93 -6.31 -6.72
C LEU A 263 5.52 -6.67 -6.23
N PHE A 264 4.75 -7.45 -7.00
CA PHE A 264 3.38 -7.84 -6.65
C PHE A 264 3.30 -9.17 -5.88
N LYS A 265 4.38 -9.94 -5.78
CA LYS A 265 4.38 -11.30 -5.21
C LYS A 265 3.84 -11.42 -3.78
N ASP A 266 3.97 -10.36 -2.99
CA ASP A 266 3.57 -10.33 -1.57
C ASP A 266 2.13 -9.85 -1.37
N VAL A 267 1.45 -9.43 -2.44
CA VAL A 267 0.07 -8.96 -2.43
C VAL A 267 -0.88 -10.11 -2.13
N ARG A 268 -1.91 -9.84 -1.32
CA ARG A 268 -2.88 -10.85 -0.86
C ARG A 268 -3.56 -11.63 -2.00
N ASP A 269 -4.01 -10.93 -3.04
CA ASP A 269 -4.68 -11.48 -4.22
C ASP A 269 -3.71 -11.90 -5.34
N PHE A 270 -2.41 -12.03 -5.04
CA PHE A 270 -1.41 -12.31 -6.06
C PHE A 270 -1.69 -13.63 -6.77
N ASN A 271 -1.84 -13.53 -8.09
CA ASN A 271 -1.85 -14.62 -9.02
C ASN A 271 -0.96 -14.21 -10.19
N GLU A 272 0.09 -14.97 -10.44
CA GLU A 272 1.13 -14.61 -11.42
C GLU A 272 0.55 -14.41 -12.83
N GLU A 273 -0.24 -15.37 -13.32
CA GLU A 273 -0.85 -15.33 -14.65
C GLU A 273 -1.74 -14.09 -14.84
N ARG A 274 -2.63 -13.84 -13.88
CA ARG A 274 -3.51 -12.64 -13.88
C ARG A 274 -2.70 -11.36 -13.79
N THR A 275 -1.63 -11.34 -13.00
CA THR A 275 -0.75 -10.19 -12.83
C THR A 275 -0.03 -9.89 -14.14
N VAL A 276 0.58 -10.89 -14.79
CA VAL A 276 1.23 -10.73 -16.09
C VAL A 276 0.26 -10.20 -17.14
N TYR A 277 -0.95 -10.75 -17.21
CA TYR A 277 -1.99 -10.26 -18.13
C TYR A 277 -2.36 -8.80 -17.84
N TYR A 278 -2.56 -8.46 -16.56
CA TYR A 278 -2.82 -7.11 -16.11
C TYR A 278 -1.68 -6.14 -16.51
N LEU A 279 -0.42 -6.51 -16.34
CA LEU A 279 0.73 -5.70 -16.71
C LEU A 279 0.79 -5.46 -18.22
N LYS A 280 0.65 -6.51 -19.03
CA LYS A 280 0.62 -6.41 -20.50
C LYS A 280 -0.49 -5.49 -21.00
N ASN A 281 -1.67 -5.55 -20.37
CA ASN A 281 -2.77 -4.66 -20.69
C ASN A 281 -2.45 -3.19 -20.35
N ASN A 282 -1.89 -2.90 -19.17
CA ASN A 282 -1.54 -1.53 -18.77
C ASN A 282 -0.38 -0.93 -19.57
N LEU A 283 0.46 -1.78 -20.16
CA LEU A 283 1.55 -1.39 -21.05
C LEU A 283 1.12 -1.22 -22.52
N GLY A 284 -0.15 -1.49 -22.84
CA GLY A 284 -0.67 -1.41 -24.21
C GLY A 284 -0.11 -2.50 -25.14
N ILE A 285 0.38 -3.61 -24.60
CA ILE A 285 0.95 -4.74 -25.37
C ILE A 285 -0.18 -5.60 -25.94
N THR A 286 -1.17 -5.94 -25.12
CA THR A 286 -2.29 -6.83 -25.47
C THR A 286 -3.60 -6.09 -25.72
N SER A 287 -3.66 -4.79 -25.45
CA SER A 287 -4.87 -4.00 -25.60
C SER A 287 -4.58 -2.71 -26.35
N GLU A 288 -5.59 -2.15 -27.01
CA GLU A 288 -5.51 -0.80 -27.61
C GLU A 288 -5.46 0.32 -26.57
N LYS A 289 -5.44 -0.02 -25.26
CA LYS A 289 -5.39 0.97 -24.19
C LYS A 289 -4.01 1.62 -24.11
N ILE A 290 -4.06 2.92 -23.85
CA ILE A 290 -2.89 3.78 -23.68
C ILE A 290 -2.31 3.55 -22.28
N MET A 291 -0.97 3.53 -22.19
CA MET A 291 -0.28 3.61 -20.90
C MET A 291 -0.75 4.85 -20.15
N HIS A 292 -1.27 4.73 -18.92
CA HIS A 292 -1.82 5.88 -18.20
C HIS A 292 -1.31 6.01 -16.77
N CYS A 293 -0.52 7.05 -16.51
CA CYS A 293 -0.24 7.53 -15.16
C CYS A 293 -1.16 8.72 -14.85
N GLU A 294 -1.82 8.72 -13.69
CA GLU A 294 -2.73 9.80 -13.30
C GLU A 294 -1.99 11.10 -12.99
N TYR A 295 -2.47 12.22 -13.55
CA TYR A 295 -2.03 13.57 -13.20
C TYR A 295 -2.32 13.90 -11.74
N CYS A 296 -1.45 14.67 -11.08
CA CYS A 296 -1.56 15.00 -9.65
C CYS A 296 -2.95 15.52 -9.24
N LYS A 297 -3.59 16.32 -10.11
CA LYS A 297 -4.94 16.86 -9.88
C LYS A 297 -6.03 15.77 -9.72
N ASN A 298 -5.86 14.62 -10.39
CA ASN A 298 -6.83 13.52 -10.38
C ASN A 298 -6.70 12.63 -9.13
N TRP A 299 -5.60 12.75 -8.37
CA TRP A 299 -5.36 11.87 -7.22
C TRP A 299 -6.44 12.02 -6.14
N LYS A 300 -7.02 13.23 -6.01
CA LYS A 300 -8.14 13.49 -5.07
C LYS A 300 -9.44 12.78 -5.43
N ASN A 301 -9.73 12.57 -6.72
CA ASN A 301 -11.04 12.11 -7.14
C ASN A 301 -11.12 10.60 -7.40
N ASN A 302 -9.96 9.94 -7.56
CA ASN A 302 -9.89 8.52 -7.95
C ASN A 302 -9.54 7.58 -6.79
N GLY A 303 -9.73 8.01 -5.54
CA GLY A 303 -9.35 7.25 -4.34
C GLY A 303 -7.83 7.08 -4.16
N LEU A 304 -7.03 7.91 -4.84
CA LEU A 304 -5.56 7.88 -4.73
C LEU A 304 -5.02 8.85 -3.68
N GLU A 305 -5.88 9.71 -3.13
CA GLU A 305 -5.56 10.70 -2.10
C GLU A 305 -4.88 10.08 -0.88
N TYR A 306 -5.26 8.85 -0.54
CA TYR A 306 -4.64 8.06 0.51
C TYR A 306 -3.11 7.93 0.36
N TYR A 307 -2.63 7.81 -0.88
CA TYR A 307 -1.20 7.69 -1.17
C TYR A 307 -0.50 9.04 -1.27
N CYS A 308 -1.26 10.12 -1.50
CA CYS A 308 -0.69 11.42 -1.82
C CYS A 308 -0.32 12.19 -0.55
N THR A 309 0.96 12.15 -0.18
CA THR A 309 1.55 12.96 0.91
C THR A 309 2.56 13.97 0.33
N PRO A 310 2.10 15.13 -0.18
CA PRO A 310 2.95 16.05 -0.95
C PRO A 310 4.11 16.61 -0.13
N ASP A 311 5.27 16.76 -0.77
CA ASP A 311 6.43 17.45 -0.21
C ASP A 311 6.68 18.80 -0.89
N VAL A 312 7.83 19.43 -0.58
CA VAL A 312 8.22 20.74 -1.13
C VAL A 312 8.34 20.74 -2.66
N ILE A 313 8.78 19.63 -3.27
CA ILE A 313 8.89 19.52 -4.73
C ILE A 313 7.50 19.37 -5.35
N CYS A 314 6.61 18.59 -4.73
CA CYS A 314 5.21 18.48 -5.17
C CYS A 314 4.48 19.83 -5.18
N GLY A 315 4.88 20.78 -4.33
CA GLY A 315 4.29 22.13 -4.27
C GLY A 315 4.75 23.09 -5.38
N ARG A 316 5.68 22.70 -6.25
CA ARG A 316 6.16 23.57 -7.32
C ARG A 316 5.12 23.71 -8.44
N ARG A 317 5.05 24.90 -9.05
CA ARG A 317 4.09 25.21 -10.14
C ARG A 317 4.33 24.39 -11.41
N ASP A 318 5.57 23.98 -11.66
CA ASP A 318 5.98 23.17 -12.82
C ASP A 318 5.83 21.65 -12.58
N VAL A 319 5.30 21.24 -11.42
CA VAL A 319 5.08 19.82 -11.09
C VAL A 319 3.57 19.55 -11.07
N VAL A 320 3.05 19.04 -12.18
CA VAL A 320 1.62 18.70 -12.35
C VAL A 320 1.37 17.21 -12.53
N HIS A 321 2.44 16.44 -12.74
CA HIS A 321 2.44 15.01 -12.94
C HIS A 321 3.56 14.33 -12.11
N PRO A 322 3.38 13.07 -11.63
CA PRO A 322 4.43 12.33 -10.92
C PRO A 322 5.78 12.25 -11.65
N LEU A 323 5.77 12.22 -12.98
CA LEU A 323 6.99 12.25 -13.81
C LEU A 323 7.69 13.62 -13.81
N ASP A 324 6.97 14.73 -13.65
CA ASP A 324 7.59 16.07 -13.53
C ASP A 324 8.42 16.13 -12.25
N TYR A 325 7.88 15.59 -11.15
CA TYR A 325 8.60 15.45 -9.89
C TYR A 325 9.91 14.69 -10.10
N LEU A 326 9.85 13.55 -10.80
CA LEU A 326 11.03 12.72 -11.05
C LEU A 326 12.10 13.51 -11.82
N ILE A 327 11.71 14.21 -12.88
CA ILE A 327 12.60 15.06 -13.67
C ILE A 327 13.27 16.13 -12.80
N VAL A 328 12.52 16.82 -11.94
CA VAL A 328 13.07 17.83 -11.02
C VAL A 328 14.07 17.19 -10.05
N LYS A 329 13.75 16.01 -9.51
CA LYS A 329 14.61 15.28 -8.58
C LYS A 329 15.93 14.86 -9.23
N VAL A 330 15.88 14.30 -10.45
CA VAL A 330 17.08 13.93 -11.20
C VAL A 330 17.97 15.15 -11.49
N LYS A 331 17.38 16.25 -11.97
CA LYS A 331 18.13 17.50 -12.23
C LYS A 331 18.83 18.04 -10.97
N ASN A 332 18.18 17.95 -9.81
CA ASN A 332 18.78 18.36 -8.54
C ASN A 332 19.95 17.45 -8.14
N SER A 333 19.84 16.14 -8.37
CA SER A 333 20.91 15.18 -8.11
C SER A 333 22.14 15.44 -9.00
N GLN A 334 21.93 15.71 -10.31
CA GLN A 334 23.02 16.03 -11.23
C GLN A 334 23.79 17.29 -10.80
N LYS A 335 23.08 18.37 -10.48
CA LYS A 335 23.71 19.62 -9.99
C LYS A 335 24.52 19.39 -8.70
N ALA A 336 24.03 18.52 -7.81
CA ALA A 336 24.73 18.21 -6.58
C ALA A 336 26.01 17.38 -6.82
N GLU A 337 26.04 16.53 -7.84
CA GLU A 337 27.25 15.81 -8.26
C GLU A 337 28.25 16.72 -8.98
N GLU A 338 27.79 17.63 -9.84
CA GLU A 338 28.62 18.63 -10.50
C GLU A 338 29.32 19.54 -9.49
N ASN A 339 28.60 20.01 -8.46
CA ASN A 339 29.16 20.86 -7.40
C ASN A 339 30.14 20.14 -6.44
N LYS A 340 30.24 18.81 -6.52
CA LYS A 340 31.19 18.00 -5.72
C LYS A 340 32.49 17.69 -6.48
N LYS A 341 32.52 17.93 -7.79
CA LYS A 341 33.73 17.86 -8.62
C LYS A 341 34.38 19.23 -8.66
#